data_AF-A0A699XL36-F1
#
_entry.id   AF-A0A699XL36-F1
#
_cell.length_a   1.000
_cell.length_b   1.000
_cell.length_c   1.000
_cell.angle_alpha   90.00
_cell.angle_beta   90.00
_cell.angle_gamma   90.00
#
_symmetry.space_group_name_H-M   'P 1'
#
loop_
_entity.id
_entity.type
_entity.pdbx_description
1 polymer ?
#
loop_
_entity_poly.entity_id
_entity_poly.type
_entity_poly.pdbx_seq_one_letter_code
_entity_poly.pdbx_strand_id
1 'polypeptide(L)' 'MAAAEVENRVLILAPRGRDAVIAADLLRRDGIEAVVYDALAPMVTALDDGAGAVMITE' A
#
# COMPACT_ATOMS: atom_id res chain seq x y z
N MET A 1 -20.84 -4.87 -11.49
CA MET A 1 -19.64 -4.00 -11.40
C MET A 1 -18.69 -4.41 -12.50
N ALA A 2 -18.33 -3.51 -13.40
CA ALA A 2 -17.13 -3.72 -14.22
C ALA A 2 -15.94 -3.78 -13.26
N ALA A 3 -15.01 -4.72 -13.45
CA ALA A 3 -13.77 -4.72 -12.68
C ALA A 3 -13.06 -3.39 -12.97
N ALA A 4 -12.93 -2.53 -11.96
CA ALA A 4 -12.07 -1.36 -12.08
C ALA A 4 -10.67 -1.85 -12.46
N GLU A 5 -9.97 -1.15 -13.36
CA GLU A 5 -8.57 -1.44 -13.60
C GLU A 5 -7.84 -1.28 -12.27
N VAL A 6 -7.35 -2.39 -11.76
CA VAL A 6 -6.63 -2.43 -10.49
C VAL A 6 -5.21 -2.01 -10.78
N GLU A 7 -4.75 -0.93 -10.14
CA GLU A 7 -3.39 -0.42 -10.31
C GLU A 7 -2.38 -1.36 -9.66
N ASN A 8 -1.11 -1.31 -10.10
CA ASN A 8 -0.05 -2.15 -9.54
C ASN A 8 0.60 -1.57 -8.26
N ARG A 9 -0.06 -0.65 -7.57
CA ARG A 9 0.43 -0.06 -6.32
C ARG A 9 -0.03 -0.83 -5.09
N VAL A 10 0.84 -0.93 -4.10
CA VAL A 10 0.60 -1.54 -2.78
C VAL A 10 0.54 -0.45 -1.73
N LEU A 11 -0.53 -0.42 -0.94
CA LEU A 11 -0.64 0.46 0.24
C LEU A 11 -0.18 -0.32 1.47
N ILE A 12 0.65 0.29 2.32
CA ILE A 12 1.18 -0.35 3.52
C ILE A 12 0.74 0.45 4.74
N LEU A 13 -0.09 -0.12 5.60
CA LEU A 13 -0.43 0.48 6.90
C LEU A 13 0.55 -0.02 7.95
N ALA A 14 1.33 0.90 8.53
CA ALA A 14 2.26 0.62 9.62
C ALA A 14 2.33 1.82 10.58
N PRO A 15 1.49 1.84 11.62
CA PRO A 15 1.50 2.91 12.60
C PRO A 15 2.78 2.96 13.44
N ARG A 16 3.52 1.84 13.53
CA ARG A 16 4.80 1.72 14.25
C ARG A 16 5.80 0.88 13.42
N GLY A 17 6.90 0.53 14.08
CA GLY A 17 7.89 -0.41 13.53
C GLY A 17 8.73 0.11 12.36
N ARG A 18 9.51 -0.81 11.78
CA ARG A 18 10.36 -0.57 10.60
C ARG A 18 9.92 -1.40 9.39
N ASP A 19 8.95 -2.29 9.59
CA ASP A 19 8.56 -3.33 8.66
C ASP A 19 8.03 -2.73 7.36
N ALA A 20 7.24 -1.65 7.44
CA ALA A 20 6.77 -0.94 6.26
C ALA A 20 7.89 -0.37 5.40
N VAL A 21 8.96 0.14 6.01
CA VAL A 21 10.10 0.70 5.25
C VAL A 21 10.82 -0.42 4.51
N ILE A 22 11.06 -1.54 5.19
CA ILE A 22 11.72 -2.72 4.59
C ILE A 22 10.86 -3.30 3.47
N ALA A 23 9.57 -3.50 3.72
CA ALA A 23 8.66 -4.08 2.76
C ALA A 23 8.43 -3.15 1.55
N ALA A 24 8.33 -1.84 1.76
CA ALA A 24 8.28 -0.86 0.68
C ALA A 24 9.56 -0.87 -0.17
N ASP A 25 10.74 -0.98 0.46
CA ASP A 25 12.01 -1.07 -0.25
C ASP A 25 12.10 -2.36 -1.09
N LEU A 26 11.70 -3.50 -0.55
CA LEU A 26 11.65 -4.78 -1.27
C LEU A 26 10.71 -4.70 -2.49
N LEU A 27 9.49 -4.18 -2.31
CA LEU A 27 8.51 -4.04 -3.40
C LEU A 27 9.02 -3.12 -4.51
N ARG A 28 9.58 -1.96 -4.14
CA ARG A 28 10.09 -0.98 -5.12
C ARG A 28 11.27 -1.51 -5.92
N ARG A 29 12.12 -2.36 -5.34
CA ARG A 29 13.23 -3.03 -6.06
C ARG A 29 12.74 -3.92 -7.19
N ASP A 30 11.56 -4.53 -7.04
CA ASP A 30 10.91 -5.37 -8.05
C ASP A 30 9.95 -4.57 -8.96
N GLY A 31 9.99 -3.23 -8.90
CA GLY A 31 9.18 -2.36 -9.74
C GLY A 31 7.71 -2.26 -9.31
N ILE A 32 7.39 -2.70 -8.08
CA ILE A 32 6.05 -2.57 -7.50
C ILE A 32 6.00 -1.25 -6.75
N GLU A 33 5.08 -0.37 -7.14
CA GLU A 33 4.86 0.88 -6.42
C GLU A 33 4.33 0.57 -5.01
N ALA A 34 4.92 1.19 -4.00
CA ALA A 34 4.53 0.97 -2.60
C ALA A 34 4.45 2.30 -1.85
N VAL A 35 3.37 2.52 -1.11
CA VAL A 35 3.12 3.75 -0.33
C VAL A 35 2.81 3.39 1.10
N VAL A 36 3.50 4.01 2.05
CA VAL A 36 3.34 3.75 3.49
C VAL A 36 2.41 4.79 4.10
N TYR A 37 1.45 4.32 4.90
CA TYR A 37 0.51 5.11 5.69
C TYR A 37 0.70 4.79 7.17
N ASP A 38 0.59 5.82 8.01
CA ASP A 38 0.61 5.73 9.47
C ASP A 38 -0.80 5.66 10.09
N ALA A 39 -1.83 5.90 9.27
CA ALA A 39 -3.23 5.93 9.69
C ALA A 39 -4.15 5.33 8.62
N LEU A 40 -5.26 4.75 9.08
CA LEU A 40 -6.22 4.05 8.23
C LEU A 40 -7.02 5.00 7.31
N ALA A 41 -7.41 6.17 7.82
CA ALA A 41 -8.25 7.12 7.07
C ALA A 41 -7.64 7.55 5.72
N PRO A 42 -6.39 8.05 5.64
CA PRO A 42 -5.78 8.40 4.36
C PRO A 42 -5.53 7.18 3.45
N MET A 43 -5.34 5.99 4.02
CA MET A 43 -5.17 4.76 3.25
C MET A 43 -6.48 4.34 2.56
N VAL A 44 -7.62 4.45 3.24
CA VAL A 44 -8.93 4.08 2.66
C VAL A 44 -9.25 4.93 1.43
N THR A 45 -8.98 6.25 1.49
CA THR A 45 -9.11 7.12 0.31
C THR A 45 -8.25 6.63 -0.85
N ALA A 46 -7.00 6.26 -0.60
CA ALA A 46 -6.12 5.75 -1.65
C ALA A 46 -6.50 4.35 -2.15
N LEU A 47 -7.21 3.55 -1.35
CA LEU A 47 -7.74 2.26 -1.77
C LEU A 47 -8.93 2.44 -2.72
N ASP A 48 -9.82 3.39 -2.42
CA ASP A 48 -10.94 3.77 -3.28
C ASP A 48 -10.46 4.29 -4.65
N ASP A 49 -9.26 4.87 -4.70
CA ASP A 49 -8.59 5.30 -5.94
C ASP A 49 -8.07 4.12 -6.79
N GLY A 50 -8.23 2.86 -6.38
CA GLY A 50 -7.94 1.69 -7.21
C GLY A 50 -6.63 0.95 -6.93
N ALA A 51 -6.05 1.11 -5.75
CA ALA A 51 -4.86 0.35 -5.35
C ALA A 51 -5.06 -1.17 -5.43
N GLY A 52 -4.01 -1.91 -5.83
CA GLY A 52 -4.12 -3.33 -6.09
C GLY A 52 -3.92 -4.27 -4.92
N ALA A 53 -3.25 -3.80 -3.87
CA ALA A 53 -3.16 -4.54 -2.63
C ALA A 53 -2.97 -3.62 -1.42
N VAL A 54 -3.34 -4.15 -0.26
CA VAL A 54 -3.04 -3.57 1.04
C VAL A 54 -2.23 -4.57 1.86
N MET A 55 -1.16 -4.09 2.48
CA MET A 55 -0.36 -4.82 3.45
C MET A 55 -0.46 -4.12 4.80
N ILE A 56 -0.79 -4.87 5.85
CA ILE A 56 -0.90 -4.37 7.22
C ILE A 56 0.23 -4.97 8.03
N THR A 57 0.97 -4.11 8.72
CA THR A 57 2.08 -4.49 9.61
C THR A 57 2.08 -3.60 10.85
N GLU A 58 2.97 -3.88 11.80
CA GLU A 58 3.02 -3.25 13.12
C GLU A 58 3.93 -2.03 13.16
#